data_AF-A0A653CGL7-F1
#
_entry.id   AF-A0A653CGL7-F1
#
_cell.length_a   1.000
_cell.length_b   1.000
_cell.length_c   1.000
_cell.angle_alpha   90.00
_cell.angle_beta   90.00
_cell.angle_gamma   90.00
#
_symmetry.space_group_name_H-M   'P 1'
#
loop_
_entity.id
_entity.type
_entity.pdbx_description
1 polymer ?
#
loop_
_entity_poly.entity_id
_entity_poly.type
_entity_poly.pdbx_seq_one_letter_code
_entity_poly.pdbx_strand_id
1 'polypeptide(L)'
;MKGCELNLIKTVLFVFNLVFALSGLGLIIAGAVVLSDVGEFGHFLESRILAPPVVLIVAGVIVFLVATLGCYGAIRESYYMLMAFALCLLIIFIVEFAVGIAAATYKSEFRSALRDVMMTSLNNYEKSKSDKVAWDNIQTRV
;
A
#
# COMPACT_ATOMS: atom_id res chain seq x y z
N MET A 1 12.65 2.47 -40.49
CA MET A 1 11.97 3.36 -39.53
C MET A 1 11.23 2.63 -38.39
N LYS A 2 10.91 1.33 -38.50
CA LYS A 2 10.20 0.55 -37.45
C LYS A 2 10.99 0.25 -36.15
N GLY A 3 12.30 0.52 -36.11
CA GLY A 3 13.16 0.19 -34.96
C GLY A 3 13.14 1.20 -33.82
N CYS A 4 12.80 2.47 -34.09
CA CYS A 4 12.81 3.52 -33.07
C CYS A 4 11.60 3.42 -32.13
N GLU A 5 10.40 3.15 -32.67
CA GLU A 5 9.14 3.06 -31.91
C GLU A 5 9.13 1.89 -30.92
N LEU A 6 9.62 0.72 -31.34
CA LEU A 6 9.66 -0.46 -30.48
C LEU A 6 10.66 -0.31 -29.32
N ASN A 7 11.76 0.41 -29.55
CA ASN A 7 12.75 0.71 -28.51
C ASN A 7 12.23 1.74 -27.52
N LEU A 8 11.46 2.74 -27.97
CA LEU A 8 10.88 3.75 -27.09
C LEU A 8 9.87 3.15 -26.11
N ILE A 9 8.98 2.27 -26.60
CA ILE A 9 7.99 1.59 -25.74
C ILE A 9 8.70 0.72 -24.69
N LYS A 10 9.73 -0.03 -25.07
CA LYS A 10 10.52 -0.85 -24.13
C LYS A 10 11.20 0.00 -23.06
N THR A 11 11.84 1.09 -23.45
CA THR A 11 12.50 1.99 -22.50
C THR A 11 11.50 2.63 -21.54
N VAL A 12 10.36 3.11 -22.05
CA VAL A 12 9.29 3.69 -21.22
C VAL A 12 8.74 2.65 -20.24
N LEU A 13 8.48 1.43 -20.71
CA LEU A 13 7.95 0.36 -19.87
C LEU A 13 8.94 -0.06 -18.78
N PHE A 14 10.24 -0.11 -19.10
CA PHE A 14 11.29 -0.40 -18.13
C PHE A 14 11.42 0.71 -17.08
N VAL A 15 11.50 1.98 -17.50
CA VAL A 15 11.63 3.13 -16.59
C VAL A 15 10.40 3.24 -15.68
N PHE A 16 9.21 3.07 -16.25
CA PHE A 16 7.97 3.09 -15.48
C PHE A 16 7.96 1.97 -14.42
N ASN A 17 8.19 0.72 -14.82
CA ASN A 17 8.25 -0.38 -13.86
C ASN A 17 9.36 -0.21 -12.81
N LEU A 18 10.50 0.40 -13.16
CA LEU A 18 11.55 0.71 -12.18
C LEU A 18 11.05 1.70 -11.12
N VAL A 19 10.34 2.75 -11.52
CA VAL A 19 9.73 3.71 -10.58
C VAL A 19 8.71 3.03 -9.68
N PHE A 20 7.88 2.13 -10.21
CA PHE A 20 6.93 1.35 -9.40
C PHE A 20 7.61 0.37 -8.46
N ALA A 21 8.73 -0.24 -8.86
CA ALA A 21 9.50 -1.09 -7.95
C ALA A 21 10.06 -0.27 -6.78
N LEU A 22 10.61 0.92 -7.04
CA LEU A 22 11.10 1.82 -6.00
C LEU A 22 9.98 2.32 -5.09
N SER A 23 8.80 2.65 -5.64
CA SER A 23 7.65 3.06 -4.83
C SER A 23 7.11 1.91 -3.98
N GLY A 24 7.04 0.69 -4.52
CA GLY A 24 6.68 -0.52 -3.76
C GLY A 24 7.63 -0.77 -2.59
N LEU A 25 8.95 -0.61 -2.82
CA LEU A 25 9.94 -0.69 -1.75
C LEU A 25 9.75 0.42 -0.71
N GLY A 26 9.45 1.65 -1.14
CA GLY A 26 9.13 2.76 -0.26
C GLY A 26 7.90 2.49 0.62
N LEU A 27 6.85 1.90 0.06
CA LEU A 27 5.67 1.47 0.83
C LEU A 27 6.04 0.40 1.86
N ILE A 28 6.80 -0.62 1.48
CA ILE A 28 7.24 -1.66 2.43
C ILE A 28 8.02 -1.04 3.60
N ILE A 29 8.97 -0.14 3.31
CA ILE A 29 9.78 0.52 4.34
C ILE A 29 8.89 1.40 5.24
N ALA A 30 8.03 2.24 4.66
CA ALA A 30 7.14 3.11 5.42
C ALA A 30 6.21 2.29 6.33
N GLY A 31 5.62 1.22 5.79
CA GLY A 31 4.76 0.33 6.55
C GLY A 31 5.51 -0.41 7.66
N ALA A 32 6.74 -0.86 7.40
CA ALA A 32 7.58 -1.50 8.40
C ALA A 32 7.99 -0.55 9.53
N VAL A 33 8.35 0.71 9.22
CA VAL A 33 8.68 1.74 10.21
C VAL A 33 7.47 2.03 11.11
N VAL A 34 6.29 2.24 10.52
CA VAL A 34 5.07 2.43 11.30
C VAL A 34 4.77 1.18 12.13
N LEU A 35 4.93 -0.01 11.56
CA LEU A 35 4.67 -1.27 12.25
C LEU A 35 5.63 -1.50 13.43
N SER A 36 6.91 -1.11 13.34
CA SER A 36 7.84 -1.19 14.46
C SER A 36 7.46 -0.25 15.60
N ASP A 37 6.99 0.97 15.28
CA ASP A 37 6.58 1.94 16.29
C ASP A 37 5.34 1.47 17.06
N VAL A 38 4.34 0.87 16.40
CA VAL A 38 3.19 0.26 17.09
C VAL A 38 3.51 -1.12 17.70
N GLY A 39 4.42 -1.88 17.12
CA GLY A 39 4.78 -3.24 17.55
C GLY A 39 5.43 -3.29 18.93
N GLU A 40 6.20 -2.27 19.33
CA GLU A 40 6.76 -2.17 20.68
C GLU A 40 5.68 -2.09 21.79
N PHE A 41 4.46 -1.70 21.44
CA PHE A 41 3.31 -1.67 22.37
C PHE A 41 2.43 -2.93 22.27
N GLY A 42 2.88 -3.95 21.52
CA GLY A 42 2.10 -5.12 21.06
C GLY A 42 1.51 -6.03 22.13
N HIS A 43 1.90 -5.92 23.40
CA HIS A 43 1.21 -6.63 24.49
C HIS A 43 -0.22 -6.06 24.73
N PHE A 44 -0.48 -4.79 24.39
CA PHE A 44 -1.71 -4.09 24.76
C PHE A 44 -2.60 -3.67 23.58
N LEU A 45 -2.22 -4.00 22.33
CA LEU A 45 -2.89 -3.49 21.15
C LEU A 45 -3.86 -4.50 20.52
N GLU A 46 -5.07 -4.01 20.23
CA GLU A 46 -6.09 -4.73 19.48
C GLU A 46 -5.73 -4.74 17.98
N SER A 47 -6.10 -5.81 17.26
CA SER A 47 -5.76 -6.06 15.84
C SER A 47 -6.08 -4.91 14.88
N ARG A 48 -6.95 -3.98 15.30
CA ARG A 48 -7.44 -2.85 14.52
C ARG A 48 -6.37 -1.76 14.29
N ILE A 49 -5.40 -1.59 15.17
CA ILE A 49 -4.31 -0.59 15.03
C ILE A 49 -3.16 -1.13 14.15
N LEU A 50 -2.96 -2.45 14.14
CA LEU A 50 -1.93 -3.09 13.31
C LEU A 50 -2.40 -3.26 11.85
N ALA A 51 -3.70 -3.23 11.59
CA ALA A 51 -4.24 -3.49 10.25
C ALA A 51 -3.75 -2.50 9.17
N PRO A 52 -3.76 -1.16 9.37
CA PRO A 52 -3.31 -0.21 8.33
C PRO A 52 -1.85 -0.39 7.87
N PRO A 53 -0.82 -0.43 8.76
CA PRO A 53 0.56 -0.62 8.33
C PRO A 53 0.79 -1.98 7.67
N VAL A 54 0.12 -3.05 8.13
CA VAL A 54 0.21 -4.37 7.51
C VAL A 54 -0.35 -4.36 6.08
N VAL A 55 -1.51 -3.74 5.86
CA VAL A 55 -2.09 -3.58 4.51
C VAL A 55 -1.13 -2.81 3.59
N LEU A 56 -0.47 -1.77 4.11
CA LEU A 56 0.47 -0.96 3.36
C LEU A 56 1.73 -1.76 2.95
N ILE A 57 2.25 -2.62 3.83
CA ILE A 57 3.34 -3.54 3.51
C ILE A 57 2.91 -4.54 2.43
N VAL A 58 1.75 -5.19 2.60
CA VAL A 58 1.24 -6.19 1.65
C VAL A 58 1.04 -5.57 0.27
N ALA A 59 0.44 -4.38 0.20
CA ALA A 59 0.29 -3.65 -1.06
C ALA A 59 1.66 -3.31 -1.69
N GLY A 60 2.63 -2.86 -0.88
CA GLY A 60 3.98 -2.59 -1.35
C GLY A 60 4.69 -3.82 -1.92
N VAL A 61 4.53 -4.99 -1.29
CA VAL A 61 5.06 -6.27 -1.80
C VAL A 61 4.44 -6.63 -3.15
N ILE A 62 3.11 -6.50 -3.28
CA ILE A 62 2.42 -6.79 -4.55
C ILE A 62 2.94 -5.88 -5.66
N VAL A 63 3.03 -4.56 -5.39
CA VAL A 63 3.56 -3.58 -6.36
C VAL A 63 5.00 -3.92 -6.75
N PHE A 64 5.86 -4.22 -5.79
CA PHE A 64 7.27 -4.58 -6.05
C PHE A 64 7.39 -5.85 -6.91
N LEU A 65 6.62 -6.90 -6.61
CA LEU A 65 6.63 -8.14 -7.38
C LEU A 65 6.11 -7.94 -8.81
N VAL A 66 5.00 -7.23 -8.98
CA VAL A 66 4.43 -6.95 -10.31
C VAL A 66 5.39 -6.08 -11.14
N ALA A 67 5.99 -5.06 -10.53
CA ALA A 67 6.94 -4.18 -11.19
C ALA A 67 8.24 -4.90 -11.61
N THR A 68 8.78 -5.76 -10.73
CA THR A 68 9.96 -6.57 -11.07
C THR A 68 9.64 -7.56 -12.21
N LEU A 69 8.47 -8.20 -12.21
CA LEU A 69 8.02 -9.01 -13.35
C LEU A 69 7.93 -8.21 -14.66
N GLY A 70 7.43 -6.97 -14.59
CA GLY A 70 7.41 -6.04 -15.73
C GLY A 70 8.81 -5.71 -16.26
N CYS A 71 9.76 -5.39 -15.37
CA CYS A 71 11.16 -5.17 -15.72
C CYS A 71 11.82 -6.41 -16.35
N TYR A 72 11.65 -7.59 -15.73
CA TYR A 72 12.20 -8.85 -16.26
C TYR A 72 11.58 -9.22 -17.61
N GLY A 73 10.26 -9.04 -17.78
CA GLY A 73 9.56 -9.27 -19.04
C GLY A 73 10.04 -8.34 -20.16
N ALA A 74 10.31 -7.07 -19.84
CA ALA A 74 10.88 -6.10 -20.78
C ALA A 74 12.30 -6.48 -21.23
N ILE A 75 13.17 -6.89 -20.29
CA ILE A 75 14.55 -7.28 -20.57
C ILE A 75 14.62 -8.59 -21.38
N ARG A 76 13.81 -9.59 -21.03
CA ARG A 76 13.82 -10.91 -21.69
C ARG A 76 13.09 -10.93 -23.03
N GLU A 77 12.48 -9.82 -23.45
CA GLU A 77 11.62 -9.73 -24.63
C GLU A 77 10.59 -10.87 -24.73
N SER A 78 10.19 -11.42 -23.58
CA SER A 78 9.34 -12.61 -23.53
C SER A 78 7.89 -12.19 -23.57
N TYR A 79 7.23 -12.51 -24.69
CA TYR A 79 5.81 -12.26 -24.88
C TYR A 79 4.96 -12.82 -23.73
N TYR A 80 5.26 -14.04 -23.26
CA TYR A 80 4.52 -14.68 -22.17
C TYR A 80 4.67 -13.95 -20.84
N MET A 81 5.85 -13.42 -20.51
CA MET A 81 6.05 -12.64 -19.27
C MET A 81 5.34 -11.29 -19.33
N LEU A 82 5.37 -10.62 -20.49
CA LEU A 82 4.68 -9.35 -20.67
C LEU A 82 3.14 -9.54 -20.65
N MET A 83 2.66 -10.66 -21.20
CA MET A 83 1.23 -11.02 -21.14
C MET A 83 0.80 -11.35 -19.71
N ALA A 84 1.62 -12.08 -18.94
CA ALA A 84 1.35 -12.33 -17.52
C ALA A 84 1.32 -11.02 -16.71
N PHE A 85 2.26 -10.11 -16.96
CA PHE A 85 2.26 -8.78 -16.35
C PHE A 85 0.97 -8.00 -16.65
N ALA A 86 0.54 -7.97 -17.93
CA ALA A 86 -0.70 -7.31 -18.32
C ALA A 86 -1.94 -7.94 -17.66
N LEU A 87 -1.99 -9.28 -17.54
CA LEU A 87 -3.07 -9.98 -16.87
C LEU A 87 -3.11 -9.67 -15.36
N CYS A 88 -1.94 -9.63 -14.70
CA CYS A 88 -1.85 -9.22 -13.30
C CYS A 88 -2.38 -7.79 -13.09
N LEU A 89 -2.00 -6.84 -13.95
CA LEU A 89 -2.52 -5.47 -13.90
C LEU A 89 -4.03 -5.41 -14.10
N LEU A 90 -4.58 -6.21 -15.02
CA LEU A 90 -6.01 -6.28 -15.25
C LEU A 90 -6.75 -6.79 -14.00
N ILE A 91 -6.22 -7.83 -13.35
CA ILE A 91 -6.80 -8.37 -12.11
C ILE A 91 -6.75 -7.31 -11.00
N ILE A 92 -5.62 -6.64 -10.82
CA ILE A 92 -5.47 -5.55 -9.83
C ILE A 92 -6.49 -4.46 -10.10
N PHE A 93 -6.66 -4.03 -11.35
CA PHE A 93 -7.63 -3.01 -11.72
C PHE A 93 -9.07 -3.41 -11.38
N ILE A 94 -9.46 -4.67 -11.62
CA ILE A 94 -10.79 -5.16 -11.24
C ILE A 94 -10.97 -5.16 -9.72
N VAL A 95 -9.94 -5.57 -8.96
CA VAL A 95 -9.96 -5.54 -7.49
C VAL A 95 -10.05 -4.11 -6.98
N GLU A 96 -9.25 -3.18 -7.50
CA GLU A 96 -9.29 -1.77 -7.11
C GLU A 96 -10.64 -1.13 -7.43
N PHE A 97 -11.23 -1.46 -8.58
CA PHE A 97 -12.56 -0.98 -8.95
C PHE A 97 -13.64 -1.49 -7.99
N ALA A 98 -13.59 -2.78 -7.64
CA ALA A 98 -14.50 -3.37 -6.66
C ALA A 98 -14.33 -2.75 -5.26
N VAL A 99 -13.08 -2.56 -4.81
CA VAL A 99 -12.76 -1.86 -3.56
C VAL A 99 -13.27 -0.42 -3.57
N GLY A 100 -13.15 0.29 -4.69
CA GLY A 100 -13.67 1.65 -4.85
C GLY A 100 -15.19 1.72 -4.70
N ILE A 101 -15.93 0.79 -5.32
CA ILE A 101 -17.39 0.70 -5.17
C ILE A 101 -17.76 0.36 -3.71
N ALA A 102 -17.08 -0.61 -3.10
CA ALA A 102 -17.30 -0.97 -1.70
C ALA A 102 -17.05 0.22 -0.78
N ALA A 103 -15.93 0.94 -0.95
CA ALA A 103 -15.59 2.12 -0.17
C ALA A 103 -16.63 3.24 -0.33
N ALA A 104 -17.19 3.43 -1.52
CA ALA A 104 -18.26 4.40 -1.75
C ALA A 104 -19.57 3.99 -1.05
N THR A 105 -19.90 2.70 -1.06
CA THR A 105 -21.15 2.17 -0.50
C THR A 105 -21.11 2.18 1.03
N TYR A 106 -20.02 1.71 1.63
CA TYR A 106 -19.85 1.60 3.08
C TYR A 106 -19.26 2.85 3.74
N LYS A 107 -19.24 3.99 3.02
CA LYS A 107 -18.59 5.22 3.50
C LYS A 107 -19.15 5.71 4.84
N SER A 108 -20.47 5.66 5.03
CA SER A 108 -21.13 6.09 6.26
C SER A 108 -20.78 5.19 7.44
N GLU A 109 -20.86 3.87 7.25
CA GLU A 109 -20.52 2.86 8.26
C GLU A 109 -19.03 2.93 8.63
N PHE A 110 -18.15 3.05 7.64
CA PHE A 110 -16.72 3.22 7.87
C PHE A 110 -16.42 4.51 8.65
N ARG A 111 -17.10 5.61 8.35
CA ARG A 111 -16.94 6.87 9.10
C ARG A 111 -17.40 6.75 10.54
N SER A 112 -18.50 6.06 10.80
CA SER A 112 -18.98 5.78 12.16
C SER A 112 -18.02 4.88 12.91
N ALA A 113 -17.59 3.76 12.30
CA ALA A 113 -16.63 2.85 12.89
C ALA A 113 -15.28 3.51 13.19
N LEU A 114 -14.78 4.36 12.29
CA LEU A 114 -13.57 5.16 12.54
C LEU A 114 -13.77 6.15 13.70
N ARG A 115 -14.93 6.79 13.78
CA ARG A 115 -15.24 7.71 14.88
C ARG A 115 -15.27 6.98 16.22
N ASP A 116 -15.87 5.81 16.29
CA ASP A 116 -15.97 5.02 17.52
C ASP A 116 -14.58 4.57 17.99
N VAL A 117 -13.71 4.18 17.06
CA VAL A 117 -12.30 3.84 17.35
C VAL A 117 -11.55 5.06 17.89
N MET A 118 -11.70 6.22 17.23
CA MET A 118 -11.06 7.45 17.70
C MET A 118 -11.58 7.90 19.07
N MET A 119 -12.88 7.84 19.33
CA MET A 119 -13.47 8.19 20.63
C MET A 119 -13.01 7.21 21.73
N THR A 120 -12.89 5.92 21.41
CA THR A 120 -12.39 4.91 22.34
C THR A 120 -10.92 5.14 22.67
N SER A 121 -10.08 5.41 21.66
CA SER A 121 -8.68 5.76 21.83
C SER A 121 -8.51 7.04 22.66
N LEU A 122 -9.33 8.07 22.42
CA LEU A 122 -9.31 9.32 23.18
C LEU A 122 -9.72 9.11 24.64
N ASN A 123 -10.74 8.29 24.92
CA ASN A 123 -11.11 7.93 26.29
C ASN A 123 -10.01 7.16 27.04
N ASN A 124 -9.11 6.51 26.31
CA ASN A 124 -7.95 5.81 26.86
C ASN A 124 -6.68 6.67 26.91
N TYR A 125 -6.75 7.96 26.54
CA TYR A 125 -5.59 8.85 26.44
C TYR A 125 -4.71 8.87 27.70
N GLU A 126 -5.29 9.04 28.90
CA GLU A 126 -4.50 9.03 30.15
C GLU A 126 -4.16 7.62 30.65
N LYS A 127 -4.77 6.57 30.10
CA LYS A 127 -4.61 5.18 30.53
C LYS A 127 -3.58 4.42 29.71
N SER A 128 -3.40 4.82 28.45
CA SER A 128 -2.58 4.14 27.46
C SER A 128 -1.48 5.09 27.00
N LYS A 129 -0.23 4.73 27.30
CA LYS A 129 0.95 5.47 26.83
C LYS A 129 0.98 5.57 25.30
N SER A 130 0.51 4.53 24.59
CA SER A 130 0.46 4.51 23.12
C SER A 130 -0.59 5.47 22.56
N ASP A 131 -1.80 5.48 23.13
CA ASP A 131 -2.84 6.42 22.70
C ASP A 131 -2.39 7.86 23.00
N LYS A 132 -1.80 8.10 24.17
CA LYS A 132 -1.22 9.40 24.53
C LYS A 132 -0.20 9.90 23.50
N VAL A 133 0.80 9.07 23.19
CA VAL A 133 1.85 9.41 22.21
C VAL A 133 1.27 9.58 20.80
N ALA A 134 0.30 8.77 20.39
CA ALA A 134 -0.35 8.91 19.09
C ALA A 134 -1.11 10.25 18.98
N TRP A 135 -1.92 10.59 19.98
CA TRP A 135 -2.66 11.84 20.04
C TRP A 135 -1.74 13.06 20.15
N ASP A 136 -0.69 13.02 20.98
CA ASP A 136 0.30 14.09 21.12
C ASP A 136 1.01 14.35 19.78
N ASN A 137 1.42 13.30 19.06
CA ASN A 137 2.07 13.44 17.76
C ASN A 137 1.15 14.05 16.69
N ILE A 138 -0.14 13.68 16.69
CA ILE A 138 -1.12 14.25 15.76
C ILE A 138 -1.39 15.72 16.10
N GLN A 139 -1.62 16.04 17.37
CA GLN A 139 -1.96 17.38 17.83
C GLN A 139 -0.79 18.37 17.79
N THR A 140 0.44 17.90 17.93
CA THR A 140 1.64 18.76 17.84
C THR A 140 1.99 19.14 16.40
N ARG A 141 1.48 18.40 15.40
CA ARG A 141 1.79 18.59 13.97
C ARG A 141 0.68 19.29 13.17
N VAL A 142 -0.44 19.62 13.80
CA VAL A 142 -1.55 20.41 13.23
C VAL A 142 -1.55 21.80 13.84
#